data_AF-A0A0S8G8X8-F1
#
_entry.id   AF-A0A0S8G8X8-F1
#
_cell.length_a   1.000
_cell.length_b   1.000
_cell.length_c   1.000
_cell.angle_alpha   90.00
_cell.angle_beta   90.00
_cell.angle_gamma   90.00
#
_symmetry.space_group_name_H-M   'P 1'
#
loop_
_entity.id
_entity.type
_entity.pdbx_description
1 polymer ?
#
loop_
_entity_poly.entity_id
_entity_poly.type
_entity_poly.pdbx_seq_one_letter_code
_entity_poly.pdbx_strand_id
1 'polypeptide(L)'
;MKYLACFALLPFLFCTAHSETRTFDASALEPQPLYASLRPREKETLQKYGFIARKSAYPKFSTLYQHLKTGAIPVYVTTDCVLHTYHILYDYSLRILEMNYLYGDAVSLVDSLIAQTKMLLEDTDGQIREALFDNLAYFEIGAKLLDSDYAISTEVQEKVTAELALIEKAEAIEKSPLFGYREDYSQYKPRGHYTRNETLQRYFRAMMWFGRMAFYLKPEKDPMNAQGKWYTKRALLVMEIAQEHLAHWQRLSAPIELYVGKSDDLTVQDYLEMRREHFADKRFIDIASDDMLLEQFITRALLYRPPQIVSTVVPDTMDPQIATKGMRFLGQKYIPDAYIFQNLVYDIVGTQTNPRIFPRGLDVLAVLGSARARDILLETYNEDRDR
;
A
#
# COMPACT_ATOMS: atom_id res chain seq x y z
N MET A 1 -11.72 -1.82 12.89
CA MET A 1 -11.52 -1.53 14.33
C MET A 1 -12.80 -0.90 14.86
N LYS A 2 -13.51 -1.60 15.76
CA LYS A 2 -14.65 -1.01 16.49
C LYS A 2 -14.08 -0.23 17.68
N TYR A 3 -14.82 0.75 18.18
CA TYR A 3 -14.54 1.68 19.29
C TYR A 3 -14.06 3.08 18.85
N LEU A 4 -15.02 4.01 18.82
CA LEU A 4 -14.82 5.45 18.76
C LEU A 4 -14.91 5.97 20.21
N ALA A 5 -13.86 6.62 20.71
CA ALA A 5 -13.91 7.38 21.95
C ALA A 5 -14.06 8.87 21.60
N CYS A 6 -15.08 9.53 22.15
CA CYS A 6 -15.27 10.98 22.03
C CYS A 6 -14.21 11.73 22.86
N PHE A 7 -13.51 12.68 22.24
CA PHE A 7 -12.83 13.77 22.95
C PHE A 7 -13.18 15.08 22.28
N ALA A 8 -13.64 16.05 23.07
CA ALA A 8 -13.90 17.43 22.65
C ALA A 8 -12.77 18.32 23.19
N LEU A 9 -12.19 19.15 22.32
CA LEU A 9 -11.29 20.25 22.70
C LEU A 9 -11.98 21.56 22.29
N LEU A 10 -12.42 22.33 23.29
CA LEU A 10 -12.70 23.77 23.19
C LEU A 10 -11.38 24.54 23.38
N PRO A 11 -11.26 25.80 22.91
CA PRO A 11 -10.01 26.52 22.86
C PRO A 11 -9.56 26.83 24.29
N PHE A 12 -8.48 26.20 24.73
CA PHE A 12 -7.84 26.55 25.99
C PHE A 12 -7.01 27.81 25.80
N LEU A 13 -7.45 28.88 26.47
CA LEU A 13 -6.53 29.81 27.13
C LEU A 13 -5.57 28.95 27.98
N PHE A 14 -4.28 28.96 27.63
CA PHE A 14 -3.23 28.37 28.45
C PHE A 14 -3.16 29.10 29.78
N CYS A 15 -3.81 28.55 30.80
CA CYS A 15 -3.42 28.77 32.19
C CYS A 15 -2.56 27.56 32.58
N THR A 16 -1.25 27.78 32.69
CA THR A 16 -0.33 26.85 33.33
C THR A 16 -0.77 26.61 34.77
N ALA A 17 -1.34 25.45 35.06
CA ALA A 17 -1.62 25.02 36.42
C ALA A 17 -0.97 23.64 36.63
N HIS A 18 0.08 23.66 37.46
CA HIS A 18 0.65 22.47 38.06
C HIS A 18 -0.43 21.58 38.70
N SER A 19 -0.31 20.27 38.50
CA SER A 19 -0.51 19.22 39.51
C SER A 19 -1.50 19.53 40.65
N GLU A 20 -2.79 19.61 40.35
CA GLU A 20 -3.85 19.39 41.35
C GLU A 20 -5.00 18.62 40.71
N THR A 21 -5.34 17.45 41.28
CA THR A 21 -6.56 16.69 40.99
C THR A 21 -7.79 17.54 41.34
N ARG A 22 -8.22 18.40 40.43
CA ARG A 22 -9.53 19.06 40.53
C ARG A 22 -10.60 18.03 40.16
N THR A 23 -11.32 17.53 41.16
CA THR A 23 -12.55 16.77 40.93
C THR A 23 -13.54 17.67 40.20
N PHE A 24 -13.92 17.28 38.98
CA PHE A 24 -14.88 18.00 38.17
C PHE A 24 -16.28 17.87 38.79
N ASP A 25 -16.86 18.98 39.25
CA ASP A 25 -18.22 18.99 39.80
C ASP A 25 -19.26 18.91 38.68
N ALA A 26 -19.61 17.68 38.31
CA ALA A 26 -20.58 17.39 37.28
C ALA A 26 -22.03 17.80 37.66
N SER A 27 -22.30 18.16 38.92
CA SER A 27 -23.65 18.56 39.36
C SER A 27 -24.05 19.97 38.90
N ALA A 28 -23.07 20.79 38.47
CA ALA A 28 -23.28 22.13 37.93
C ALA A 28 -23.45 22.17 36.40
N LEU A 29 -23.50 21.01 35.73
CA LEU A 29 -23.63 20.93 34.26
C LEU A 29 -25.05 21.23 33.78
N GLU A 30 -25.19 22.28 32.97
CA GLU A 30 -26.40 22.54 32.18
C GLU A 30 -26.30 21.87 30.80
N PRO A 31 -27.39 21.28 30.27
CA PRO A 31 -28.73 21.24 30.85
C PRO A 31 -28.91 20.14 31.92
N GLN A 32 -29.43 20.50 33.11
CA GLN A 32 -29.69 19.57 34.24
C GLN A 32 -30.47 18.28 33.87
N PRO A 33 -31.48 18.32 32.98
CA PRO A 33 -32.17 17.11 32.51
C PRO A 33 -31.24 16.10 31.80
N LEU A 34 -30.19 16.55 31.12
CA LEU A 34 -29.22 15.68 30.46
C LEU A 34 -28.38 14.94 31.51
N TYR A 35 -27.88 15.64 32.53
CA TYR A 35 -27.13 15.02 33.63
C TYR A 35 -28.00 14.01 34.40
N ALA A 36 -29.26 14.35 34.65
CA ALA A 36 -30.22 13.44 35.28
C ALA A 36 -30.41 12.13 34.49
N SER A 37 -30.39 12.20 33.15
CA SER A 37 -30.55 11.05 32.24
C SER A 37 -29.35 10.08 32.20
N LEU A 38 -28.20 10.45 32.78
CA LEU A 38 -27.00 9.63 32.77
C LEU A 38 -27.10 8.45 33.74
N ARG A 39 -26.57 7.30 33.33
CA ARG A 39 -26.46 6.10 34.19
C ARG A 39 -25.45 6.34 35.32
N PRO A 40 -25.53 5.63 36.46
CA PRO A 40 -24.59 5.82 37.57
C PRO A 40 -23.12 5.75 37.17
N ARG A 41 -22.76 4.75 36.35
CA ARG A 41 -21.39 4.60 35.82
C ARG A 41 -20.96 5.75 34.90
N GLU A 42 -21.89 6.34 34.16
CA GLU A 42 -21.61 7.49 33.30
C GLU A 42 -21.34 8.74 34.15
N LYS A 43 -22.10 8.94 35.23
CA LYS A 43 -21.86 10.03 36.19
C LYS A 43 -20.50 9.91 36.86
N GLU A 44 -20.13 8.72 37.32
CA GLU A 44 -18.81 8.44 37.89
C GLU A 44 -17.68 8.72 36.87
N THR A 45 -17.84 8.25 35.63
CA THR A 45 -16.87 8.48 34.56
C THR A 45 -16.74 9.98 34.25
N LEU A 46 -17.86 10.70 34.20
CA LEU A 46 -17.89 12.13 33.96
C LEU A 46 -17.18 12.91 35.08
N GLN A 47 -17.40 12.55 36.34
CA GLN A 47 -16.72 13.17 37.48
C GLN A 47 -15.21 12.90 37.48
N LYS A 48 -14.82 11.67 37.12
CA LYS A 48 -13.40 11.26 37.12
C LYS A 48 -12.61 11.82 35.94
N TYR A 49 -13.21 11.90 34.76
CA TYR A 49 -12.50 12.18 33.51
C TYR A 49 -12.98 13.44 32.78
N GLY A 50 -14.10 14.05 33.17
CA GLY A 50 -14.67 15.24 32.53
C GLY A 50 -15.41 14.97 31.22
N PHE A 51 -15.51 13.71 30.78
CA PHE A 51 -16.30 13.32 29.60
C PHE A 51 -16.86 11.90 29.74
N ILE A 52 -17.84 11.57 28.88
CA ILE A 52 -18.34 10.21 28.70
C ILE A 52 -18.36 9.84 27.22
N ALA A 53 -18.11 8.56 26.93
CA ALA A 53 -18.28 8.01 25.59
C ALA A 53 -19.45 7.03 25.59
N ARG A 54 -20.45 7.27 24.74
CA ARG A 54 -21.60 6.39 24.55
C ARG A 54 -21.59 5.86 23.13
N LYS A 55 -21.85 4.55 22.99
CA LYS A 55 -22.12 3.97 21.68
C LYS A 55 -23.40 4.61 21.12
N SER A 56 -23.29 5.23 19.96
CA SER A 56 -24.45 5.79 19.27
C SER A 56 -25.43 4.67 18.90
N ALA A 57 -26.73 4.93 19.09
CA ALA A 57 -27.81 4.11 18.57
C ALA A 57 -28.09 4.41 17.08
N TYR A 58 -27.55 5.52 16.56
CA TYR A 58 -27.77 5.96 15.19
C TYR A 58 -26.70 5.37 14.26
N PRO A 59 -27.11 4.76 13.13
CA PRO A 59 -26.18 4.15 12.19
C PRO A 59 -25.44 5.17 11.32
N LYS A 60 -25.91 6.43 11.26
CA LYS A 60 -25.36 7.49 10.42
C LYS A 60 -25.24 8.79 11.21
N PHE A 61 -24.19 9.56 10.92
CA PHE A 61 -24.01 10.91 11.46
C PHE A 61 -25.19 11.82 11.17
N SER A 62 -25.76 11.76 9.96
CA SER A 62 -26.90 12.60 9.57
C SER A 62 -28.11 12.38 10.48
N THR A 63 -28.45 11.13 10.79
CA THR A 63 -29.57 10.80 11.69
C THR A 63 -29.29 11.23 13.12
N LEU A 64 -28.04 11.05 13.60
CA LEU A 64 -27.62 11.54 14.90
C LEU A 64 -27.80 13.06 15.01
N TYR A 65 -27.29 13.83 14.04
CA TYR A 65 -27.39 15.29 14.08
C TYR A 65 -28.82 15.81 13.91
N GLN A 66 -29.67 15.13 13.12
CA GLN A 66 -31.10 15.45 13.06
C GLN A 66 -31.79 15.29 14.41
N HIS A 67 -31.48 14.21 15.14
CA HIS A 67 -32.02 13.99 16.48
C HIS A 67 -31.46 15.02 17.48
N LEU A 68 -30.15 15.26 17.46
CA LEU A 68 -29.52 16.24 18.34
C LEU A 68 -30.04 17.66 18.11
N LYS A 69 -30.42 18.02 16.88
CA LYS A 69 -31.07 19.31 16.57
C LYS A 69 -32.40 19.50 17.31
N THR A 70 -33.13 18.42 17.59
CA THR A 70 -34.42 18.45 18.30
C THR A 70 -34.27 18.40 19.82
N GLY A 71 -33.14 17.90 20.33
CA GLY A 71 -32.80 17.97 21.74
C GLY A 71 -32.16 19.32 22.05
N ALA A 72 -32.51 19.96 23.17
CA ALA A 72 -31.88 21.20 23.62
C ALA A 72 -30.43 20.97 24.13
N ILE A 73 -29.64 20.16 23.43
CA ILE A 73 -28.27 19.78 23.77
C ILE A 73 -27.33 20.56 22.84
N PRO A 74 -26.37 21.34 23.38
CA PRO A 74 -25.34 21.97 22.57
C PRO A 74 -24.58 20.93 21.74
N VAL A 75 -24.48 21.16 20.43
CA VAL A 75 -23.80 20.24 19.50
C VAL A 75 -22.45 20.84 19.11
N TYR A 76 -21.40 20.04 19.29
CA TYR A 76 -20.09 20.31 18.71
C TYR A 76 -19.87 19.34 17.54
N VAL A 77 -19.72 19.89 16.33
CA VAL A 77 -19.49 19.11 15.10
C VAL A 77 -18.01 19.15 14.79
N THR A 78 -17.40 17.97 14.60
CA THR A 78 -15.99 17.87 14.22
C THR A 78 -15.85 17.60 12.71
N THR A 79 -14.62 17.57 12.23
CA THR A 79 -14.31 17.29 10.83
C THR A 79 -14.65 15.85 10.42
N ASP A 80 -14.84 14.94 11.39
CA ASP A 80 -15.20 13.54 11.17
C ASP A 80 -16.42 13.34 10.26
N CYS A 81 -17.45 14.17 10.39
CA CYS A 81 -18.66 14.07 9.56
C CYS A 81 -18.36 14.34 8.08
N VAL A 82 -17.47 15.30 7.79
CA VAL A 82 -17.03 15.64 6.44
C VAL A 82 -16.08 14.57 5.90
N LEU A 83 -15.09 14.16 6.69
CA LEU A 83 -14.13 13.11 6.31
C LEU A 83 -14.81 11.76 6.06
N HIS A 84 -15.81 11.40 6.87
CA HIS A 84 -16.61 10.19 6.67
C HIS A 84 -17.41 10.25 5.37
N THR A 85 -18.05 11.38 5.09
CA THR A 85 -18.80 11.57 3.84
C THR A 85 -17.87 11.50 2.63
N TYR A 86 -16.71 12.16 2.72
CA TYR A 86 -15.68 12.08 1.70
C TYR A 86 -15.21 10.64 1.47
N HIS A 87 -14.91 9.90 2.53
CA HIS A 87 -14.50 8.50 2.43
C HIS A 87 -15.56 7.61 1.76
N ILE A 88 -16.85 7.80 2.08
CA ILE A 88 -17.94 7.07 1.41
C ILE A 88 -17.98 7.40 -0.09
N LEU A 89 -17.87 8.67 -0.45
CA LEU A 89 -17.90 9.10 -1.86
C LEU A 89 -16.69 8.58 -2.62
N TYR A 90 -15.51 8.66 -2.01
CA TYR A 90 -14.26 8.10 -2.53
C TYR A 90 -14.37 6.58 -2.76
N ASP A 91 -14.76 5.81 -1.74
CA ASP A 91 -14.93 4.35 -1.84
C ASP A 91 -15.97 3.97 -2.91
N TYR A 92 -17.10 4.69 -2.94
CA TYR A 92 -18.16 4.43 -3.90
C TYR A 92 -17.72 4.69 -5.35
N SER A 93 -17.06 5.82 -5.60
CA SER A 93 -16.57 6.20 -6.93
C SER A 93 -15.44 5.28 -7.41
N LEU A 94 -14.48 4.95 -6.54
CA LEU A 94 -13.40 4.02 -6.85
C LEU A 94 -13.94 2.64 -7.27
N ARG A 95 -14.90 2.09 -6.52
CA ARG A 95 -15.52 0.80 -6.87
C ARG A 95 -16.21 0.81 -8.23
N ILE A 96 -16.92 1.88 -8.56
CA ILE A 96 -17.59 2.02 -9.86
C ILE A 96 -16.53 2.05 -10.96
N LEU A 97 -15.48 2.83 -10.76
CA LEU A 97 -14.37 2.93 -11.70
C LEU A 97 -13.71 1.56 -11.92
N GLU A 98 -13.38 0.86 -10.84
CA GLU A 98 -12.76 -0.47 -10.87
C GLU A 98 -13.64 -1.49 -11.58
N MET A 99 -14.90 -1.62 -11.19
CA MET A 99 -15.79 -2.65 -11.75
C MET A 99 -16.20 -2.37 -13.20
N ASN A 100 -16.53 -1.12 -13.53
CA ASN A 100 -17.15 -0.82 -14.80
C ASN A 100 -16.14 -0.49 -15.90
N TYR A 101 -14.91 -0.13 -15.54
CA TYR A 101 -13.90 0.32 -16.50
C TYR A 101 -12.56 -0.39 -16.31
N LEU A 102 -11.96 -0.32 -15.12
CA LEU A 102 -10.58 -0.80 -14.95
C LEU A 102 -10.45 -2.32 -15.01
N TYR A 103 -11.48 -3.08 -14.65
CA TYR A 103 -11.45 -4.54 -14.76
C TYR A 103 -11.28 -4.99 -16.22
N GLY A 104 -12.13 -4.47 -17.11
CA GLY A 104 -12.08 -4.80 -18.54
C GLY A 104 -10.80 -4.30 -19.20
N ASP A 105 -10.35 -3.10 -18.84
CA ASP A 105 -9.05 -2.57 -19.31
C ASP A 105 -7.89 -3.44 -18.83
N ALA A 106 -7.92 -3.95 -17.58
CA ALA A 106 -6.88 -4.85 -17.08
C ALA A 106 -6.85 -6.19 -17.84
N VAL A 107 -8.00 -6.82 -18.07
CA VAL A 107 -8.11 -8.07 -18.86
C VAL A 107 -7.54 -7.87 -20.25
N SER A 108 -8.06 -6.88 -20.97
CA SER A 108 -7.67 -6.65 -22.37
C SER A 108 -6.21 -6.18 -22.53
N LEU A 109 -5.67 -5.44 -21.56
CA LEU A 109 -4.25 -5.10 -21.52
C LEU A 109 -3.39 -6.36 -21.37
N VAL A 110 -3.69 -7.20 -20.37
CA VAL A 110 -2.93 -8.41 -20.10
C VAL A 110 -2.97 -9.37 -21.29
N ASP A 111 -4.13 -9.58 -21.90
CA ASP A 111 -4.27 -10.39 -23.12
C ASP A 111 -3.39 -9.88 -24.27
N SER A 112 -3.35 -8.56 -24.46
CA SER A 112 -2.51 -7.93 -25.49
C SER A 112 -1.02 -8.16 -25.22
N LEU A 113 -0.59 -8.00 -23.96
CA LEU A 113 0.80 -8.22 -23.57
C LEU A 113 1.21 -9.69 -23.73
N ILE A 114 0.31 -10.63 -23.43
CA ILE A 114 0.57 -12.06 -23.65
C ILE A 114 0.70 -12.37 -25.14
N ALA A 115 -0.17 -11.84 -25.99
CA ALA A 115 -0.10 -12.01 -27.43
C ALA A 115 1.23 -11.50 -28.00
N GLN A 116 1.66 -10.30 -27.62
CA GLN A 116 2.96 -9.75 -28.03
C GLN A 116 4.13 -10.56 -27.49
N THR A 117 4.03 -11.06 -26.25
CA THR A 117 5.07 -11.94 -25.68
C THR A 117 5.22 -13.22 -26.51
N LYS A 118 4.11 -13.84 -26.92
CA LYS A 118 4.10 -15.06 -27.74
C LYS A 118 4.70 -14.81 -29.12
N MET A 119 4.39 -13.69 -29.78
CA MET A 119 5.03 -13.35 -31.06
C MET A 119 6.53 -13.12 -30.91
N LEU A 120 6.96 -12.38 -29.88
CA LEU A 120 8.39 -12.15 -29.65
C LEU A 120 9.16 -13.44 -29.32
N LEU A 121 8.49 -14.44 -28.73
CA LEU A 121 9.04 -15.77 -28.50
C LEU A 121 9.31 -16.55 -29.80
N GLU A 122 8.64 -16.27 -30.91
CA GLU A 122 8.87 -16.98 -32.18
C GLU A 122 10.23 -16.63 -32.80
N ASP A 123 10.69 -15.39 -32.59
CA ASP A 123 11.90 -14.83 -33.21
C ASP A 123 13.12 -14.76 -32.26
N THR A 124 13.05 -15.41 -31.09
CA THR A 124 14.09 -15.29 -30.05
C THR A 124 14.56 -16.64 -29.50
N ASP A 125 15.85 -16.67 -29.13
CA ASP A 125 16.55 -17.86 -28.66
C ASP A 125 17.39 -17.58 -27.39
N GLY A 126 17.94 -18.64 -26.80
CA GLY A 126 18.85 -18.58 -25.66
C GLY A 126 18.24 -17.90 -24.44
N GLN A 127 19.05 -17.09 -23.75
CA GLN A 127 18.63 -16.42 -22.51
C GLN A 127 17.46 -15.44 -22.69
N ILE A 128 17.30 -14.85 -23.88
CA ILE A 128 16.17 -13.95 -24.16
C ILE A 128 14.87 -14.75 -24.21
N ARG A 129 14.89 -15.90 -24.87
CA ARG A 129 13.74 -16.82 -24.92
C ARG A 129 13.34 -17.29 -23.52
N GLU A 130 14.31 -17.67 -22.69
CA GLU A 130 14.08 -18.07 -21.30
C GLU A 130 13.45 -16.93 -20.47
N ALA A 131 13.98 -15.71 -20.59
CA ALA A 131 13.42 -14.53 -19.91
C ALA A 131 12.00 -14.18 -20.40
N LEU A 132 11.72 -14.39 -21.69
CA LEU A 132 10.38 -14.23 -22.25
C LEU A 132 9.39 -15.29 -21.76
N PHE A 133 9.81 -16.54 -21.55
CA PHE A 133 8.95 -17.54 -20.90
C PHE A 133 8.63 -17.15 -19.45
N ASP A 134 9.60 -16.61 -18.70
CA ASP A 134 9.33 -16.09 -17.36
C ASP A 134 8.37 -14.88 -17.38
N ASN A 135 8.45 -14.04 -18.41
CA ASN A 135 7.51 -12.92 -18.59
C ASN A 135 6.13 -13.39 -19.06
N LEU A 136 6.07 -14.42 -19.90
CA LEU A 136 4.82 -15.08 -20.28
C LEU A 136 4.12 -15.64 -19.04
N ALA A 137 4.86 -16.36 -18.19
CA ALA A 137 4.35 -16.84 -16.90
C ALA A 137 3.85 -15.68 -16.03
N TYR A 138 4.62 -14.59 -15.93
CA TYR A 138 4.23 -13.39 -15.17
C TYR A 138 2.88 -12.82 -15.60
N PHE A 139 2.64 -12.69 -16.92
CA PHE A 139 1.37 -12.19 -17.43
C PHE A 139 0.25 -13.21 -17.34
N GLU A 140 0.50 -14.50 -17.61
CA GLU A 140 -0.53 -15.55 -17.54
C GLU A 140 -0.99 -15.82 -16.10
N ILE A 141 -0.16 -15.61 -15.08
CA ILE A 141 -0.60 -15.57 -13.68
C ILE A 141 -1.64 -14.47 -13.48
N GLY A 142 -1.36 -13.25 -13.97
CA GLY A 142 -2.30 -12.13 -13.91
C GLY A 142 -3.59 -12.40 -14.67
N ALA A 143 -3.49 -12.99 -15.88
CA ALA A 143 -4.65 -13.36 -16.68
C ALA A 143 -5.51 -14.40 -15.95
N LYS A 144 -4.91 -15.43 -15.36
CA LYS A 144 -5.62 -16.46 -14.60
C LYS A 144 -6.27 -15.93 -13.31
N LEU A 145 -5.68 -14.90 -12.70
CA LEU A 145 -6.27 -14.20 -11.55
C LEU A 145 -7.48 -13.35 -11.95
N LEU A 146 -7.47 -12.74 -13.15
CA LEU A 146 -8.59 -11.97 -13.69
C LEU A 146 -9.68 -12.85 -14.29
N ASP A 147 -9.32 -13.98 -14.88
CA ASP A 147 -10.22 -14.95 -15.47
C ASP A 147 -9.82 -16.37 -15.07
N SER A 148 -10.65 -17.01 -14.24
CA SER A 148 -10.40 -18.37 -13.76
C SER A 148 -10.38 -19.41 -14.86
N ASP A 149 -10.98 -19.13 -16.02
CA ASP A 149 -11.06 -20.06 -17.15
C ASP A 149 -9.91 -19.86 -18.15
N TYR A 150 -9.05 -18.85 -17.95
CA TYR A 150 -7.92 -18.56 -18.83
C TYR A 150 -7.02 -19.79 -19.03
N ALA A 151 -6.70 -20.12 -20.28
CA ALA A 151 -5.88 -21.27 -20.64
C ALA A 151 -4.39 -20.92 -20.55
N ILE A 152 -3.68 -21.55 -19.62
CA ILE A 152 -2.24 -21.35 -19.40
C ILE A 152 -1.44 -22.11 -20.46
N SER A 153 -0.40 -21.48 -21.01
CA SER A 153 0.53 -22.10 -21.95
C SER A 153 1.30 -23.25 -21.31
N THR A 154 1.44 -24.36 -22.05
CA THR A 154 2.07 -25.60 -21.57
C THR A 154 3.49 -25.37 -21.05
N GLU A 155 4.25 -24.51 -21.73
CA GLU A 155 5.67 -24.23 -21.44
C GLU A 155 5.88 -23.58 -20.07
N VAL A 156 4.88 -22.86 -19.56
CA VAL A 156 4.95 -22.12 -18.29
C VAL A 156 4.03 -22.69 -17.21
N GLN A 157 3.26 -23.72 -17.54
CA GLN A 157 2.18 -24.24 -16.71
C GLN A 157 2.62 -24.61 -15.29
N GLU A 158 3.80 -25.22 -15.15
CA GLU A 158 4.34 -25.63 -13.84
C GLU A 158 4.55 -24.41 -12.93
N LYS A 159 5.31 -23.41 -13.41
CA LYS A 159 5.61 -22.19 -12.64
C LYS A 159 4.33 -21.41 -12.32
N VAL A 160 3.44 -21.26 -13.30
CA VAL A 160 2.17 -20.53 -13.14
C VAL A 160 1.28 -21.21 -12.10
N THR A 161 1.11 -22.53 -12.18
CA THR A 161 0.27 -23.29 -11.24
C THR A 161 0.83 -23.23 -9.82
N ALA A 162 2.15 -23.36 -9.67
CA ALA A 162 2.81 -23.26 -8.36
C ALA A 162 2.64 -21.87 -7.74
N GLU A 163 2.79 -20.79 -8.52
CA GLU A 163 2.60 -19.43 -8.03
C GLU A 163 1.14 -19.16 -7.62
N LEU A 164 0.18 -19.58 -8.44
CA LEU A 164 -1.24 -19.42 -8.16
C LEU A 164 -1.67 -20.14 -6.88
N ALA A 165 -1.09 -21.32 -6.60
CA ALA A 165 -1.36 -22.05 -5.36
C ALA A 165 -0.95 -21.24 -4.10
N LEU A 166 0.17 -20.52 -4.17
CA LEU A 166 0.62 -19.65 -3.07
C LEU A 166 -0.26 -18.40 -2.94
N ILE A 167 -0.63 -17.78 -4.06
CA ILE A 167 -1.52 -16.61 -4.10
C ILE A 167 -2.90 -16.95 -3.54
N GLU A 168 -3.45 -18.12 -3.87
CA GLU A 168 -4.77 -18.52 -3.38
C GLU A 168 -4.75 -18.92 -1.91
N LYS A 169 -3.66 -19.54 -1.43
CA LYS A 169 -3.47 -19.83 -0.01
C LYS A 169 -3.40 -18.54 0.83
N ALA A 170 -2.71 -17.51 0.34
CA ALA A 170 -2.68 -16.15 0.92
C ALA A 170 -2.35 -16.05 2.44
N GLU A 171 -1.32 -16.78 2.90
CA GLU A 171 -1.04 -16.92 4.35
C GLU A 171 0.38 -16.60 4.80
N ALA A 172 1.40 -16.92 4.00
CA ALA A 172 2.77 -17.00 4.48
C ALA A 172 3.77 -16.29 3.56
N ILE A 173 4.96 -16.02 4.13
CA ILE A 173 6.13 -15.62 3.38
C ILE A 173 6.77 -16.87 2.79
N GLU A 174 6.77 -16.99 1.47
CA GLU A 174 7.31 -18.14 0.75
C GLU A 174 8.20 -17.69 -0.42
N LYS A 175 9.06 -18.59 -0.91
CA LYS A 175 9.88 -18.32 -2.09
C LYS A 175 9.01 -18.41 -3.35
N SER A 176 8.96 -17.33 -4.14
CA SER A 176 8.20 -17.31 -5.40
C SER A 176 8.77 -18.34 -6.39
N PRO A 177 7.94 -19.27 -6.91
CA PRO A 177 8.34 -20.18 -7.99
C PRO A 177 8.85 -19.46 -9.24
N LEU A 178 8.28 -18.29 -9.57
CA LEU A 178 8.65 -17.55 -10.77
C LEU A 178 9.86 -16.62 -10.54
N PHE A 179 9.89 -15.88 -9.43
CA PHE A 179 10.94 -14.90 -9.20
C PHE A 179 12.08 -15.43 -8.35
N GLY A 180 11.84 -16.40 -7.47
CA GLY A 180 12.88 -17.00 -6.63
C GLY A 180 13.28 -16.18 -5.40
N TYR A 181 12.76 -14.97 -5.20
CA TYR A 181 12.88 -14.27 -3.91
C TYR A 181 11.67 -14.56 -3.00
N ARG A 182 11.75 -14.20 -1.72
CA ARG A 182 10.63 -14.36 -0.77
C ARG A 182 9.58 -13.28 -0.97
N GLU A 183 8.32 -13.69 -1.04
CA GLU A 183 7.17 -12.79 -1.13
C GLU A 183 6.19 -13.08 0.01
N ASP A 184 5.57 -12.03 0.55
CA ASP A 184 4.50 -12.15 1.55
C ASP A 184 3.15 -12.39 0.86
N TYR A 185 2.77 -13.66 0.72
CA TYR A 185 1.50 -14.01 0.07
C TYR A 185 0.27 -13.62 0.91
N SER A 186 0.42 -13.26 2.19
CA SER A 186 -0.72 -12.76 2.99
C SER A 186 -1.31 -11.46 2.45
N GLN A 187 -0.55 -10.72 1.63
CA GLN A 187 -0.98 -9.49 0.98
C GLN A 187 -2.04 -9.74 -0.11
N TYR A 188 -2.16 -10.95 -0.64
CA TYR A 188 -3.13 -11.30 -1.68
C TYR A 188 -4.54 -11.59 -1.15
N LYS A 189 -4.72 -11.63 0.18
CA LYS A 189 -6.03 -11.80 0.81
C LYS A 189 -6.89 -10.54 0.58
N PRO A 190 -8.04 -10.62 -0.12
CA PRO A 190 -8.92 -9.47 -0.36
C PRO A 190 -9.41 -8.81 0.94
N ARG A 191 -9.49 -7.48 0.96
CA ARG A 191 -9.86 -6.67 2.14
C ARG A 191 -10.79 -5.52 1.74
N GLY A 192 -11.48 -4.93 2.71
CA GLY A 192 -12.35 -3.77 2.45
C GLY A 192 -13.43 -4.06 1.41
N HIS A 193 -13.64 -3.15 0.47
CA HIS A 193 -14.67 -3.30 -0.56
C HIS A 193 -14.39 -4.44 -1.55
N TYR A 194 -13.15 -4.94 -1.64
CA TYR A 194 -12.83 -6.05 -2.53
C TYR A 194 -13.47 -7.37 -2.10
N THR A 195 -13.91 -7.48 -0.85
CA THR A 195 -14.61 -8.67 -0.33
C THR A 195 -16.06 -8.81 -0.80
N ARG A 196 -16.60 -7.82 -1.52
CA ARG A 196 -18.04 -7.73 -1.80
C ARG A 196 -18.54 -8.71 -2.86
N ASN A 197 -17.70 -9.11 -3.81
CA ASN A 197 -18.01 -10.09 -4.85
C ASN A 197 -16.73 -10.69 -5.43
N GLU A 198 -16.85 -11.80 -6.15
CA GLU A 198 -15.70 -12.50 -6.71
C GLU A 198 -14.92 -11.69 -7.75
N THR A 199 -15.59 -10.89 -8.59
CA THR A 199 -14.94 -10.04 -9.59
C THR A 199 -13.95 -9.08 -8.94
N LEU A 200 -14.36 -8.42 -7.85
CA LEU A 200 -13.48 -7.53 -7.09
C LEU A 200 -12.36 -8.28 -6.37
N GLN A 201 -12.60 -9.52 -5.91
CA GLN A 201 -11.55 -10.34 -5.31
C GLN A 201 -10.49 -10.75 -6.35
N ARG A 202 -10.93 -11.13 -7.55
CA ARG A 202 -10.06 -11.45 -8.70
C ARG A 202 -9.24 -10.24 -9.12
N TYR A 203 -9.91 -9.10 -9.30
CA TYR A 203 -9.27 -7.83 -9.60
C TYR A 203 -8.20 -7.48 -8.57
N PHE A 204 -8.55 -7.54 -7.28
CA PHE A 204 -7.61 -7.26 -6.19
C PHE A 204 -6.35 -8.12 -6.30
N ARG A 205 -6.49 -9.44 -6.43
CA ARG A 205 -5.32 -10.35 -6.51
C ARG A 205 -4.45 -10.04 -7.73
N ALA A 206 -5.05 -9.79 -8.89
CA ALA A 206 -4.30 -9.46 -10.11
C ALA A 206 -3.56 -8.12 -9.99
N MET A 207 -4.21 -7.08 -9.47
CA MET A 207 -3.57 -5.78 -9.24
C MET A 207 -2.48 -5.85 -8.18
N MET A 208 -2.67 -6.67 -7.14
CA MET A 208 -1.63 -6.97 -6.15
C MET A 208 -0.45 -7.68 -6.78
N TRP A 209 -0.66 -8.67 -7.64
CA TRP A 209 0.41 -9.36 -8.37
C TRP A 209 1.26 -8.39 -9.21
N PHE A 210 0.62 -7.59 -10.06
CA PHE A 210 1.31 -6.61 -10.91
C PHE A 210 1.94 -5.45 -10.13
N GLY A 211 1.41 -5.14 -8.95
CA GLY A 211 1.92 -4.07 -8.10
C GLY A 211 2.98 -4.49 -7.09
N ARG A 212 3.07 -5.78 -6.74
CA ARG A 212 4.02 -6.31 -5.75
C ARG A 212 5.25 -6.94 -6.36
N MET A 213 5.10 -7.67 -7.45
CA MET A 213 6.24 -8.33 -8.07
C MET A 213 7.15 -7.31 -8.74
N ALA A 214 8.43 -7.38 -8.38
CA ALA A 214 9.41 -6.37 -8.72
C ALA A 214 10.59 -6.98 -9.47
N PHE A 215 11.03 -6.24 -10.47
CA PHE A 215 12.26 -6.54 -11.18
C PHE A 215 13.40 -5.77 -10.52
N TYR A 216 13.93 -6.33 -9.43
CA TYR A 216 14.98 -5.67 -8.62
C TYR A 216 16.29 -5.51 -9.40
N LEU A 217 16.91 -4.34 -9.26
CA LEU A 217 18.18 -4.02 -9.92
C LEU A 217 19.38 -4.70 -9.25
N LYS A 218 19.36 -4.76 -7.92
CA LYS A 218 20.44 -5.32 -7.09
C LYS A 218 19.88 -5.95 -5.80
N PRO A 219 19.17 -7.08 -5.90
CA PRO A 219 18.46 -7.69 -4.77
C PRO A 219 19.39 -8.33 -3.73
N GLU A 220 20.65 -8.61 -4.08
CA GLU A 220 21.61 -9.32 -3.25
C GLU A 220 22.96 -8.58 -3.18
N LYS A 221 23.79 -8.94 -2.20
CA LYS A 221 25.18 -8.44 -2.07
C LYS A 221 26.18 -9.21 -2.97
N ASP A 222 25.70 -9.93 -3.97
CA ASP A 222 26.54 -10.60 -4.96
C ASP A 222 27.28 -9.55 -5.81
N PRO A 223 28.64 -9.57 -5.85
CA PRO A 223 29.40 -8.69 -6.72
C PRO A 223 29.08 -8.88 -8.21
N MET A 224 28.69 -10.08 -8.65
CA MET A 224 28.34 -10.37 -10.05
C MET A 224 26.92 -9.91 -10.39
N ASN A 225 26.08 -9.70 -9.38
CA ASN A 225 24.68 -9.27 -9.49
C ASN A 225 23.89 -10.09 -10.52
N ALA A 226 24.09 -11.41 -10.57
CA ALA A 226 23.50 -12.26 -11.61
C ALA A 226 21.97 -12.19 -11.60
N GLN A 227 21.37 -12.18 -10.42
CA GLN A 227 19.92 -12.10 -10.23
C GLN A 227 19.35 -10.73 -10.64
N GLY A 228 20.04 -9.63 -10.28
CA GLY A 228 19.66 -8.29 -10.70
C GLY A 228 19.76 -8.08 -12.22
N LYS A 229 20.80 -8.68 -12.85
CA LYS A 229 20.91 -8.75 -14.32
C LYS A 229 19.74 -9.52 -14.93
N TRP A 230 19.38 -10.69 -14.38
CA TRP A 230 18.23 -11.46 -14.84
C TRP A 230 16.91 -10.69 -14.75
N TYR A 231 16.64 -10.06 -13.60
CA TYR A 231 15.43 -9.27 -13.42
C TYR A 231 15.38 -8.03 -14.30
N THR A 232 16.50 -7.33 -14.46
CA THR A 232 16.57 -6.17 -15.36
C THR A 232 16.35 -6.59 -16.80
N LYS A 233 16.92 -7.72 -17.24
CA LYS A 233 16.67 -8.31 -18.57
C LYS A 233 15.17 -8.56 -18.78
N ARG A 234 14.52 -9.21 -17.82
CA ARG A 234 13.06 -9.43 -17.84
C ARG A 234 12.27 -8.13 -17.88
N ALA A 235 12.63 -7.12 -17.09
CA ALA A 235 11.98 -5.82 -17.08
C ALA A 235 12.08 -5.09 -18.43
N LEU A 236 13.26 -5.10 -19.04
CA LEU A 236 13.49 -4.52 -20.35
C LEU A 236 12.65 -5.23 -21.42
N LEU A 237 12.51 -6.56 -21.35
CA LEU A 237 11.62 -7.30 -22.25
C LEU A 237 10.14 -7.00 -22.01
N VAL A 238 9.70 -6.82 -20.75
CA VAL A 238 8.36 -6.29 -20.44
C VAL A 238 8.16 -4.92 -21.09
N MET A 239 9.17 -4.05 -21.05
CA MET A 239 9.12 -2.73 -21.69
C MET A 239 9.09 -2.80 -23.22
N GLU A 240 9.84 -3.74 -23.82
CA GLU A 240 9.84 -3.99 -25.25
C GLU A 240 8.43 -4.33 -25.75
N ILE A 241 7.67 -5.10 -24.95
CA ILE A 241 6.29 -5.50 -25.24
C ILE A 241 5.30 -4.37 -24.91
N ALA A 242 5.43 -3.76 -23.73
CA ALA A 242 4.46 -2.79 -23.24
C ALA A 242 4.51 -1.43 -23.96
N GLN A 243 5.61 -1.09 -24.62
CA GLN A 243 5.75 0.20 -25.32
C GLN A 243 4.71 0.41 -26.44
N GLU A 244 4.21 -0.66 -27.05
CA GLU A 244 3.13 -0.60 -28.06
C GLU A 244 1.74 -0.41 -27.44
N HIS A 245 1.61 -0.67 -26.14
CA HIS A 245 0.36 -0.63 -25.38
C HIS A 245 0.35 0.46 -24.31
N LEU A 246 1.23 1.47 -24.40
CA LEU A 246 1.35 2.52 -23.37
C LEU A 246 0.06 3.28 -23.12
N ALA A 247 -0.71 3.61 -24.16
CA ALA A 247 -1.99 4.29 -24.00
C ALA A 247 -2.97 3.43 -23.19
N HIS A 248 -2.95 2.11 -23.40
CA HIS A 248 -3.80 1.17 -22.66
C HIS A 248 -3.32 1.01 -21.22
N TRP A 249 -2.02 0.85 -21.01
CA TRP A 249 -1.43 0.84 -19.67
C TRP A 249 -1.75 2.13 -18.90
N GLN A 250 -1.68 3.30 -19.54
CA GLN A 250 -2.00 4.60 -18.95
C GLN A 250 -3.48 4.73 -18.57
N ARG A 251 -4.40 4.18 -19.38
CA ARG A 251 -5.83 4.12 -19.02
C ARG A 251 -6.08 3.36 -17.72
N LEU A 252 -5.29 2.32 -17.46
CA LEU A 252 -5.36 1.57 -16.21
C LEU A 252 -4.63 2.30 -15.06
N SER A 253 -3.41 2.77 -15.29
CA SER A 253 -2.53 3.27 -14.22
C SER A 253 -2.85 4.68 -13.75
N ALA A 254 -3.24 5.60 -14.65
CA ALA A 254 -3.47 7.01 -14.30
C ALA A 254 -4.67 7.22 -13.35
N PRO A 255 -5.82 6.56 -13.53
CA PRO A 255 -6.92 6.68 -12.58
C PRO A 255 -6.54 6.13 -11.20
N ILE A 256 -5.79 5.02 -11.14
CA ILE A 256 -5.31 4.46 -9.88
C ILE A 256 -4.34 5.44 -9.20
N GLU A 257 -3.44 6.06 -9.96
CA GLU A 257 -2.53 7.08 -9.43
C GLU A 257 -3.28 8.30 -8.88
N LEU A 258 -4.34 8.75 -9.55
CA LEU A 258 -5.17 9.85 -9.09
C LEU A 258 -5.89 9.55 -7.77
N TYR A 259 -6.45 8.34 -7.62
CA TYR A 259 -7.19 7.95 -6.42
C TYR A 259 -6.28 7.60 -5.25
N VAL A 260 -5.21 6.83 -5.51
CA VAL A 260 -4.41 6.19 -4.46
C VAL A 260 -3.07 6.88 -4.22
N GLY A 261 -2.49 7.50 -5.25
CA GLY A 261 -1.19 8.17 -5.20
C GLY A 261 -0.17 7.61 -6.20
N LYS A 262 1.00 8.25 -6.25
CA LYS A 262 2.09 7.89 -7.15
C LYS A 262 2.80 6.61 -6.73
N SER A 263 3.39 5.90 -7.69
CA SER A 263 4.24 4.74 -7.40
C SER A 263 5.49 5.18 -6.62
N ASP A 264 5.83 4.43 -5.58
CA ASP A 264 7.07 4.60 -4.82
C ASP A 264 8.27 3.95 -5.54
N ASP A 265 8.01 2.87 -6.29
CA ASP A 265 8.98 2.16 -7.11
C ASP A 265 9.27 2.86 -8.45
N LEU A 266 10.30 2.39 -9.18
CA LEU A 266 10.52 2.76 -10.57
C LEU A 266 9.39 2.21 -11.45
N THR A 267 9.00 2.99 -12.43
CA THR A 267 7.81 2.75 -13.27
C THR A 267 8.19 2.53 -14.73
N VAL A 268 7.20 2.12 -15.53
CA VAL A 268 7.26 2.09 -17.00
C VAL A 268 7.74 3.43 -17.56
N GLN A 269 7.30 4.56 -16.99
CA GLN A 269 7.69 5.89 -17.46
C GLN A 269 9.17 6.19 -17.17
N ASP A 270 9.67 5.81 -15.98
CA ASP A 270 11.09 5.99 -15.63
C ASP A 270 12.02 5.21 -16.59
N TYR A 271 11.61 4.00 -17.00
CA TYR A 271 12.39 3.19 -17.94
C TYR A 271 12.33 3.72 -19.39
N LEU A 272 11.19 4.28 -19.82
CA LEU A 272 11.08 4.96 -21.12
C LEU A 272 11.98 6.20 -21.18
N GLU A 273 11.97 7.01 -20.12
CA GLU A 273 12.82 8.19 -20.01
C GLU A 273 14.30 7.82 -20.02
N MET A 274 14.68 6.82 -19.23
CA MET A 274 16.06 6.33 -19.17
C MET A 274 16.56 5.79 -20.51
N ARG A 275 15.75 5.01 -21.24
CA ARG A 275 16.10 4.56 -22.59
C ARG A 275 16.28 5.77 -23.52
N ARG A 276 15.34 6.71 -23.51
CA ARG A 276 15.40 7.92 -24.37
C ARG A 276 16.66 8.75 -24.12
N GLU A 277 17.09 8.89 -22.86
CA GLU A 277 18.21 9.77 -22.49
C GLU A 277 19.59 9.14 -22.66
N HIS A 278 19.70 7.82 -22.50
CA HIS A 278 21.00 7.15 -22.42
C HIS A 278 21.20 6.07 -23.48
N PHE A 279 20.12 5.62 -24.13
CA PHE A 279 20.11 4.49 -25.08
C PHE A 279 19.18 4.77 -26.26
N ALA A 280 19.14 6.02 -26.75
CA ALA A 280 18.15 6.49 -27.71
C ALA A 280 18.12 5.68 -29.03
N ASP A 281 19.27 5.15 -29.44
CA ASP A 281 19.45 4.34 -30.64
C ASP A 281 19.23 2.83 -30.42
N LYS A 282 18.91 2.41 -29.19
CA LYS A 282 18.71 1.00 -28.82
C LYS A 282 17.25 0.72 -28.48
N ARG A 283 16.75 -0.45 -28.91
CA ARG A 283 15.53 -1.04 -28.38
C ARG A 283 15.78 -1.60 -26.99
N PHE A 284 14.73 -1.86 -26.22
CA PHE A 284 14.89 -2.49 -24.91
C PHE A 284 15.46 -3.90 -25.03
N ILE A 285 15.05 -4.66 -26.06
CA ILE A 285 15.61 -5.99 -26.32
C ILE A 285 17.12 -5.95 -26.66
N ASP A 286 17.61 -4.90 -27.32
CA ASP A 286 19.04 -4.75 -27.63
C ASP A 286 19.85 -4.57 -26.33
N ILE A 287 19.35 -3.75 -25.40
CA ILE A 287 19.95 -3.54 -24.08
C ILE A 287 19.89 -4.83 -23.25
N ALA A 288 18.77 -5.57 -23.33
CA ALA A 288 18.57 -6.82 -22.60
C ALA A 288 19.49 -7.96 -23.10
N SER A 289 19.94 -7.89 -24.35
CA SER A 289 20.74 -8.93 -25.01
C SER A 289 22.25 -8.73 -24.87
N ASP A 290 22.70 -7.55 -24.45
CA ASP A 290 24.11 -7.21 -24.28
C ASP A 290 24.42 -6.96 -22.79
N ASP A 291 25.29 -7.79 -22.21
CA ASP A 291 25.61 -7.74 -20.78
C ASP A 291 26.25 -6.41 -20.35
N MET A 292 26.99 -5.74 -21.25
CA MET A 292 27.61 -4.45 -20.96
C MET A 292 26.55 -3.34 -20.96
N LEU A 293 25.62 -3.34 -21.93
CA LEU A 293 24.51 -2.38 -21.96
C LEU A 293 23.57 -2.60 -20.77
N LEU A 294 23.29 -3.86 -20.42
CA LEU A 294 22.48 -4.22 -19.27
C LEU A 294 23.08 -3.69 -17.97
N GLU A 295 24.38 -3.83 -17.77
CA GLU A 295 25.08 -3.33 -16.59
C GLU A 295 25.13 -1.79 -16.53
N GLN A 296 25.29 -1.13 -17.69
CA GLN A 296 25.15 0.32 -17.79
C GLN A 296 23.73 0.77 -17.43
N PHE A 297 22.70 0.07 -17.90
CA PHE A 297 21.30 0.37 -17.58
C PHE A 297 21.06 0.25 -16.08
N ILE A 298 21.51 -0.84 -15.45
CA ILE A 298 21.41 -1.03 -13.98
C ILE A 298 22.10 0.11 -13.24
N THR A 299 23.31 0.48 -13.64
CA THR A 299 24.08 1.56 -13.00
C THR A 299 23.33 2.89 -13.08
N ARG A 300 22.70 3.21 -14.22
CA ARG A 300 21.88 4.41 -14.38
C ARG A 300 20.60 4.35 -13.56
N ALA A 301 19.91 3.21 -13.58
CA ALA A 301 18.68 3.00 -12.82
C ALA A 301 18.91 3.10 -11.31
N LEU A 302 20.09 2.73 -10.81
CA LEU A 302 20.46 2.89 -9.40
C LEU A 302 20.58 4.37 -8.98
N LEU A 303 20.79 5.31 -9.91
CA LEU A 303 20.83 6.75 -9.63
C LEU A 303 19.44 7.38 -9.50
N TYR A 304 18.39 6.68 -9.94
CA TYR A 304 17.02 7.15 -9.77
C TYR A 304 16.57 7.02 -8.31
N ARG A 305 15.47 7.70 -7.99
CA ARG A 305 14.88 7.70 -6.64
C ARG A 305 14.69 6.27 -6.12
N PRO A 306 15.12 5.96 -4.88
CA PRO A 306 14.77 4.71 -4.24
C PRO A 306 13.31 4.71 -3.75
N PRO A 307 12.71 3.53 -3.55
CA PRO A 307 11.45 3.44 -2.80
C PRO A 307 11.67 3.94 -1.37
N GLN A 308 10.68 4.67 -0.84
CA GLN A 308 10.69 5.22 0.51
C GLN A 308 10.01 4.29 1.53
N ILE A 309 9.21 3.33 1.06
CA ILE A 309 8.44 2.39 1.86
C ILE A 309 8.89 0.96 1.55
N VAL A 310 9.35 0.25 2.58
CA VAL A 310 9.77 -1.14 2.50
C VAL A 310 8.53 -2.02 2.58
N SER A 311 8.05 -2.47 1.41
CA SER A 311 6.82 -3.26 1.26
C SER A 311 7.05 -4.76 1.04
N THR A 312 8.30 -5.19 1.14
CA THR A 312 8.77 -6.56 0.90
C THR A 312 9.71 -7.02 2.01
N VAL A 313 10.02 -8.31 2.04
CA VAL A 313 10.90 -8.91 3.03
C VAL A 313 12.35 -8.58 2.70
N VAL A 314 12.98 -7.75 3.53
CA VAL A 314 14.40 -7.40 3.42
C VAL A 314 15.10 -7.78 4.73
N PRO A 315 16.19 -8.55 4.70
CA PRO A 315 17.04 -8.76 5.86
C PRO A 315 17.64 -7.45 6.38
N ASP A 316 17.73 -7.30 7.70
CA ASP A 316 18.37 -6.18 8.41
C ASP A 316 19.85 -5.94 8.00
N THR A 317 20.51 -6.96 7.46
CA THR A 317 21.86 -6.84 6.92
C THR A 317 21.95 -6.10 5.58
N MET A 318 20.84 -5.81 4.90
CA MET A 318 20.81 -5.16 3.60
C MET A 318 20.18 -3.77 3.68
N ASP A 319 20.65 -2.85 2.83
CA ASP A 319 20.00 -1.56 2.65
C ASP A 319 18.70 -1.77 1.84
N PRO A 320 17.51 -1.55 2.43
CA PRO A 320 16.24 -1.75 1.73
C PRO A 320 16.10 -0.84 0.50
N GLN A 321 16.66 0.38 0.53
CA GLN A 321 16.57 1.33 -0.59
C GLN A 321 17.36 0.87 -1.82
N ILE A 322 18.33 -0.03 -1.64
CA ILE A 322 19.09 -0.65 -2.73
C ILE A 322 18.47 -1.99 -3.10
N ALA A 323 18.26 -2.87 -2.10
CA ALA A 323 17.81 -4.24 -2.31
C ALA A 323 16.41 -4.32 -2.94
N THR A 324 15.56 -3.32 -2.67
CA THR A 324 14.19 -3.26 -3.20
C THR A 324 14.02 -2.32 -4.39
N LYS A 325 15.08 -1.62 -4.82
CA LYS A 325 15.00 -0.74 -5.97
C LYS A 325 14.84 -1.57 -7.25
N GLY A 326 13.76 -1.33 -7.97
CA GLY A 326 13.42 -2.07 -9.17
C GLY A 326 12.21 -1.48 -9.86
N MET A 327 11.94 -1.95 -11.07
CA MET A 327 10.69 -1.62 -11.75
C MET A 327 9.57 -2.51 -11.23
N ARG A 328 8.38 -1.92 -11.07
CA ARG A 328 7.13 -2.67 -10.95
C ARG A 328 6.16 -2.21 -12.03
N PHE A 329 5.44 -3.16 -12.64
CA PHE A 329 4.56 -2.86 -13.77
C PHE A 329 3.39 -1.97 -13.37
N LEU A 330 2.79 -2.21 -12.19
CA LEU A 330 1.75 -1.37 -11.58
C LEU A 330 2.12 -1.05 -10.12
N GLY A 331 3.35 -0.55 -9.92
CA GLY A 331 4.00 -0.40 -8.61
C GLY A 331 3.15 0.18 -7.47
N GLN A 332 3.51 -0.22 -6.25
CA GLN A 332 2.79 0.14 -5.04
C GLN A 332 2.93 1.63 -4.75
N LYS A 333 1.88 2.19 -4.15
CA LYS A 333 1.77 3.65 -4.01
C LYS A 333 2.45 4.13 -2.75
N TYR A 334 3.01 5.34 -2.82
CA TYR A 334 3.45 6.05 -1.65
C TYR A 334 2.24 6.45 -0.80
N ILE A 335 2.12 5.86 0.38
CA ILE A 335 1.05 6.16 1.35
C ILE A 335 1.70 6.84 2.57
N PRO A 336 1.32 8.09 2.89
CA PRO A 336 1.91 8.83 4.00
C PRO A 336 1.89 8.07 5.32
N ASP A 337 0.79 7.37 5.62
CA ASP A 337 0.63 6.61 6.86
C ASP A 337 1.67 5.48 6.96
N ALA A 338 1.90 4.75 5.88
CA ALA A 338 2.88 3.66 5.84
C ALA A 338 4.31 4.20 6.01
N TYR A 339 4.63 5.31 5.35
CA TYR A 339 5.90 6.00 5.52
C TYR A 339 6.11 6.46 6.97
N ILE A 340 5.10 7.09 7.58
CA ILE A 340 5.16 7.53 8.98
C ILE A 340 5.39 6.33 9.90
N PHE A 341 4.59 5.28 9.77
CA PHE A 341 4.65 4.14 10.68
C PHE A 341 5.97 3.38 10.59
N GLN A 342 6.53 3.21 9.39
CA GLN A 342 7.83 2.58 9.21
C GLN A 342 8.95 3.36 9.93
N ASN A 343 8.89 4.69 9.91
CA ASN A 343 9.89 5.53 10.57
C ASN A 343 9.73 5.58 12.11
N LEU A 344 8.72 4.91 12.66
CA LEU A 344 8.40 4.90 14.09
C LEU A 344 8.48 3.50 14.70
N VAL A 345 9.10 2.56 13.98
CA VAL A 345 9.36 1.19 14.44
C VAL A 345 10.84 0.86 14.23
N TYR A 346 11.24 -0.31 14.71
CA TYR A 346 12.54 -0.90 14.38
C TYR A 346 12.66 -1.03 12.85
N ASP A 347 13.78 -0.65 12.24
CA ASP A 347 15.10 -0.36 12.82
C ASP A 347 15.41 1.13 13.10
N ILE A 348 14.47 2.04 12.85
CA ILE A 348 14.65 3.48 13.07
C ILE A 348 14.49 3.87 14.56
N VAL A 349 13.58 3.20 15.27
CA VAL A 349 13.30 3.43 16.69
C VAL A 349 13.44 2.14 17.49
N GLY A 350 14.21 2.20 18.59
CA GLY A 350 14.60 1.05 19.38
C GLY A 350 15.78 0.29 18.80
N THR A 351 16.22 -0.73 19.52
CA THR A 351 17.36 -1.58 19.15
C THR A 351 16.90 -3.01 18.91
N GLN A 352 17.77 -3.88 18.41
CA GLN A 352 17.44 -5.30 18.25
C GLN A 352 17.09 -5.98 19.59
N THR A 353 17.65 -5.51 20.71
CA THR A 353 17.36 -6.02 22.06
C THR A 353 16.15 -5.35 22.72
N ASN A 354 15.76 -4.16 22.27
CA ASN A 354 14.55 -3.45 22.70
C ASN A 354 13.80 -2.85 21.50
N PRO A 355 13.22 -3.67 20.62
CA PRO A 355 12.65 -3.19 19.37
C PRO A 355 11.30 -2.52 19.63
N ARG A 356 11.02 -1.45 18.88
CA ARG A 356 9.67 -0.94 18.75
C ARG A 356 8.99 -1.63 17.57
N ILE A 357 8.16 -2.64 17.83
CA ILE A 357 7.60 -3.50 16.77
C ILE A 357 6.35 -2.87 16.13
N PHE A 358 5.64 -2.01 16.86
CA PHE A 358 4.41 -1.38 16.38
C PHE A 358 4.37 0.11 16.71
N PRO A 359 3.82 0.95 15.80
CA PRO A 359 3.44 2.30 16.13
C PRO A 359 2.22 2.31 17.08
N ARG A 360 2.01 3.43 17.76
CA ARG A 360 0.85 3.75 18.60
C ARG A 360 -0.03 4.78 17.91
N GLY A 361 -1.32 4.81 18.25
CA GLY A 361 -2.24 5.81 17.67
C GLY A 361 -1.84 7.27 17.91
N LEU A 362 -1.12 7.56 19.00
CA LEU A 362 -0.63 8.92 19.30
C LEU A 362 0.51 9.37 18.37
N ASP A 363 1.19 8.44 17.68
CA ASP A 363 2.29 8.77 16.77
C ASP A 363 1.86 9.69 15.64
N VAL A 364 0.72 9.37 15.02
CA VAL A 364 0.18 10.19 13.91
C VAL A 364 -0.07 11.62 14.40
N LEU A 365 -0.62 11.77 15.61
CA LEU A 365 -0.86 13.09 16.20
C LEU A 365 0.44 13.82 16.52
N ALA A 366 1.45 13.11 17.03
CA ALA A 366 2.75 13.69 17.33
C ALA A 366 3.47 14.17 16.05
N VAL A 367 3.45 13.37 14.98
CA VAL A 367 4.00 13.72 13.67
C VAL A 367 3.27 14.92 13.05
N LEU A 368 1.95 15.03 13.25
CA LEU A 368 1.16 16.18 12.83
C LEU A 368 1.29 17.40 13.76
N GLY A 369 2.20 17.37 14.75
CA GLY A 369 2.58 18.53 15.56
C GLY A 369 1.96 18.61 16.96
N SER A 370 1.28 17.57 17.45
CA SER A 370 0.75 17.56 18.81
C SER A 370 1.84 17.31 19.85
N ALA A 371 2.31 18.38 20.50
CA ALA A 371 3.26 18.29 21.61
C ALA A 371 2.74 17.36 22.72
N ARG A 372 1.47 17.47 23.10
CA ARG A 372 0.88 16.61 24.14
C ARG A 372 0.91 15.12 23.77
N ALA A 373 0.66 14.78 22.50
CA ALA A 373 0.74 13.38 22.07
C ALA A 373 2.17 12.85 22.17
N ARG A 374 3.15 13.68 21.76
CA ARG A 374 4.58 13.37 21.91
C ARG A 374 4.95 13.17 23.38
N ASP A 375 4.58 14.07 24.27
CA ASP A 375 4.91 13.97 25.70
C ASP A 375 4.35 12.68 26.32
N ILE A 376 3.10 12.33 25.99
CA ILE A 376 2.50 11.06 26.46
C ILE A 376 3.27 9.84 25.93
N LEU A 377 3.68 9.85 24.66
CA LEU A 377 4.46 8.76 24.07
C LEU A 377 5.81 8.57 24.78
N LEU A 378 6.49 9.68 25.10
CA LEU A 378 7.80 9.66 25.73
C LEU A 378 7.69 9.40 27.24
N GLU A 379 6.98 10.24 27.98
CA GLU A 379 6.98 10.23 29.44
C GLU A 379 6.14 9.12 30.06
N THR A 380 5.08 8.67 29.37
CA THR A 380 4.17 7.64 29.90
C THR A 380 4.43 6.27 29.30
N TYR A 381 4.69 6.21 27.99
CA TYR A 381 4.87 4.95 27.28
C TYR A 381 6.33 4.59 27.00
N ASN A 382 7.29 5.49 27.27
CA ASN A 382 8.72 5.29 27.04
C ASN A 382 9.00 4.77 25.61
N GLU A 383 8.36 5.39 24.62
CA GLU A 383 8.47 4.98 23.21
C GLU A 383 9.67 5.59 22.48
N ASP A 384 10.48 6.41 23.16
CA ASP A 384 11.89 6.67 22.84
C ASP A 384 12.77 5.49 23.26
N ARG A 385 12.40 4.30 22.80
CA ARG A 385 13.22 3.10 22.96
C ARG A 385 14.59 3.43 22.41
N ASP A 386 15.58 3.45 23.29
CA ASP A 386 16.87 4.13 23.11
C ASP A 386 17.42 4.04 21.68
N ARG A 387 17.88 5.19 21.17
CA ARG A 387 18.87 5.23 20.09
C ARG A 387 20.21 4.68 20.56
#